data_AF-A0A7W9PCI3-F1
#
_entry.id   AF-A0A7W9PCI3-F1
#
_cell.length_a   1.000
_cell.length_b   1.000
_cell.length_c   1.000
_cell.angle_alpha   90.00
_cell.angle_beta   90.00
_cell.angle_gamma   90.00
#
_symmetry.space_group_name_H-M   'P 1'
#
loop_
_entity.id
_entity.type
_entity.pdbx_description
1 polymer ?
#
loop_
_entity_poly.entity_id
_entity_poly.type
_entity_poly.pdbx_seq_one_letter_code
_entity_poly.pdbx_strand_id
1 'polypeptide(L)' 'MTEDDRLRELRRRGEAAGIAGTDEMSADELLHALGQMAKGVDADTAEQAARNR' A
#
# COMPACT_ATOMS: atom_id res chain seq x y z
N MET A 1 -15.32 14.25 1.96
CA MET A 1 -14.16 13.89 1.10
C MET A 1 -14.66 13.70 -0.30
N THR A 2 -14.11 14.45 -1.24
CA THR A 2 -14.34 14.23 -2.68
C THR A 2 -13.47 13.08 -3.17
N GLU A 3 -13.67 12.65 -4.41
CA GLU A 3 -12.83 11.63 -5.04
C GLU A 3 -11.35 12.09 -5.15
N ASP A 4 -11.12 13.40 -5.27
CA ASP A 4 -9.79 14.04 -5.28
C ASP A 4 -9.06 13.87 -3.93
N ASP A 5 -9.77 14.03 -2.80
CA ASP A 5 -9.20 13.80 -1.47
C ASP A 5 -8.71 12.37 -1.29
N ARG A 6 -9.49 11.39 -1.76
CA ARG A 6 -9.10 9.98 -1.68
C ARG A 6 -7.87 9.68 -2.52
N LEU A 7 -7.79 10.22 -3.73
CA LEU A 7 -6.62 10.02 -4.59
C LEU A 7 -5.36 10.65 -3.98
N ARG A 8 -5.45 11.87 -3.44
CA ARG A 8 -4.34 12.52 -2.72
C ARG A 8 -3.86 11.71 -1.53
N GLU A 9 -4.79 11.15 -0.74
CA GLU A 9 -4.44 10.33 0.41
C GLU A 9 -3.75 9.01 -0.02
N LEU A 10 -4.22 8.38 -1.10
CA LEU A 10 -3.58 7.20 -1.68
C LEU A 10 -2.16 7.51 -2.19
N ARG A 11 -1.97 8.64 -2.87
CA ARG A 11 -0.63 9.08 -3.32
C ARG A 11 0.31 9.30 -2.16
N ARG A 12 -0.14 10.04 -1.14
CA ARG A 12 0.63 10.29 0.08
C ARG A 12 1.04 8.99 0.79
N ARG A 13 0.13 8.01 0.85
CA ARG A 13 0.43 6.69 1.41
C ARG A 13 1.43 5.93 0.55
N GLY A 14 1.29 6.00 -0.78
CA GLY A 14 2.23 5.39 -1.71
C GLY A 14 3.64 5.95 -1.58
N GLU A 15 3.78 7.28 -1.50
CA GLU A 15 5.07 7.94 -1.30
C GLU A 15 5.69 7.57 0.05
N ALA A 16 4.88 7.55 1.12
CA ALA A 16 5.35 7.13 2.44
C ALA A 16 5.81 5.65 2.48
N ALA A 17 5.22 4.82 1.62
CA ALA A 17 5.61 3.42 1.43
C ALA A 17 6.80 3.25 0.46
N GLY A 18 7.31 4.33 -0.15
CA GLY A 18 8.42 4.30 -1.11
C GLY A 18 8.02 3.81 -2.51
N ILE A 19 6.74 3.86 -2.86
CA ILE A 19 6.25 3.52 -4.21
C ILE A 19 6.65 4.68 -5.14
N ALA A 20 7.45 4.37 -6.16
CA ALA A 20 7.82 5.34 -7.19
C ALA A 20 6.68 5.52 -8.21
N GLY A 21 6.51 6.74 -8.73
CA GLY A 21 5.53 7.03 -9.79
C GLY A 21 4.08 7.17 -9.32
N THR A 22 3.86 7.44 -8.02
CA THR A 22 2.51 7.60 -7.43
C THR A 22 1.67 8.69 -8.08
N ASP A 23 2.31 9.73 -8.65
CA ASP A 23 1.62 10.82 -9.35
C ASP A 23 1.03 10.42 -10.71
N GLU A 24 1.59 9.40 -11.36
CA GLU A 24 1.13 8.87 -12.65
C GLU A 24 0.13 7.72 -12.46
N MET A 25 0.06 7.14 -11.26
CA MET A 25 -0.82 6.04 -10.93
C MET A 25 -2.26 6.48 -10.67
N SER A 26 -3.19 5.64 -11.12
CA SER A 26 -4.62 5.75 -10.82
C SER A 26 -4.91 5.33 -9.37
N ALA A 27 -6.09 5.71 -8.85
CA ALA A 27 -6.52 5.31 -7.51
C ALA A 27 -6.47 3.78 -7.30
N ASP A 28 -6.93 3.00 -8.30
CA ASP A 28 -6.94 1.53 -8.25
C ASP A 28 -5.53 0.94 -8.21
N GLU A 29 -4.61 1.48 -9.01
CA GLU A 29 -3.20 1.06 -9.04
C GLU A 29 -2.50 1.34 -7.70
N LEU A 30 -2.73 2.51 -7.11
CA LEU A 30 -2.23 2.85 -5.77
C LEU A 30 -2.80 1.91 -4.72
N LEU A 31 -4.09 1.59 -4.80
CA LEU A 31 -4.75 0.68 -3.86
C LEU A 31 -4.20 -0.74 -3.98
N HIS A 32 -3.94 -1.19 -5.21
CA HIS A 32 -3.32 -2.48 -5.47
C HIS A 32 -1.89 -2.53 -4.92
N ALA A 33 -1.06 -1.53 -5.23
CA ALA A 33 0.33 -1.48 -4.80
C ALA A 33 0.46 -1.40 -3.27
N LEU A 34 -0.35 -0.57 -2.62
CA LEU A 34 -0.45 -0.51 -1.15
C LEU A 34 -0.95 -1.83 -0.55
N GLY A 35 -1.91 -2.49 -1.20
CA GLY A 35 -2.43 -3.79 -0.78
C GLY A 35 -1.40 -4.93 -0.91
N GLN A 36 -0.55 -4.93 -1.93
CA GLN A 36 0.54 -5.90 -2.09
C GLN A 36 1.59 -5.72 -1.00
N MET A 37 1.94 -4.48 -0.64
CA MET A 37 2.86 -4.23 0.47
C MET A 37 2.29 -4.67 1.82
N ALA A 38 1.01 -4.39 2.09
CA ALA A 38 0.34 -4.88 3.30
C ALA A 38 0.37 -6.41 3.37
N LYS A 39 0.05 -7.11 2.28
CA LYS A 39 0.13 -8.57 2.21
C LYS A 39 1.55 -9.11 2.34
N GLY A 40 2.56 -8.41 1.83
CA GLY A 40 3.97 -8.79 2.01
C GLY A 40 4.41 -8.67 3.46
N VAL A 41 3.99 -7.60 4.15
CA VAL A 41 4.20 -7.42 5.59
C VAL A 41 3.44 -8.47 6.41
N ASP A 42 2.18 -8.74 6.07
CA ASP A 42 1.37 -9.77 6.72
C ASP A 42 1.88 -11.19 6.43
N ALA A 43 2.38 -11.49 5.24
CA ALA A 43 2.96 -12.80 4.92
C ALA A 43 4.26 -13.04 5.71
N ASP A 44 5.14 -12.03 5.80
CA ASP A 44 6.38 -12.12 6.58
C ASP A 44 6.09 -12.18 8.10
N THR A 45 5.09 -11.42 8.56
CA THR A 45 4.63 -11.44 9.96
C THR A 45 3.90 -12.74 10.31
N ALA A 46 3.08 -13.27 9.40
CA ALA A 46 2.38 -14.54 9.58
C ALA A 46 3.36 -15.73 9.56
N GLU A 47 4.40 -15.68 8.72
CA GLU A 47 5.47 -16.69 8.74
C GLU A 47 6.25 -16.61 10.07
N GLN A 48 6.61 -15.41 10.56
CA GLN A 48 7.26 -15.26 11.87
C GLN A 48 6.38 -15.73 13.04
N ALA A 49 5.06 -15.48 13.00
CA ALA A 49 4.14 -15.94 14.02
C ALA A 49 3.94 -17.47 14.01
N ALA A 50 4.00 -18.11 12.84
CA ALA A 50 3.89 -19.56 12.69
C ALA A 50 5.18 -20.29 13.09
N ARG A 51 6.35 -19.66 12.94
CA ARG A 51 7.67 -20.26 13.20
C ARG A 51 8.11 -20.24 14.67
N ASN A 52 7.38 -19.49 15.52
CA ASN A 52 7.64 -19.37 16.94
C ASN A 52 6.77 -20.29 17.82
N ARG A 53 6.32 -21.42 17.26
CA ARG A 53 5.57 -22.47 17.98
C ARG A 53 6.33 -23.78 18.05
#